data_AF-A0AAW5I6R7-F1
#
_entry.id   AF-A0AAW5I6R7-F1
#
_cell.length_a   1.000
_cell.length_b   1.000
_cell.length_c   1.000
_cell.angle_alpha   90.00
_cell.angle_beta   90.00
_cell.angle_gamma   90.00
#
_symmetry.space_group_name_H-M   'P 1'
#
loop_
_entity.id
_entity.type
_entity.pdbx_description
1 polymer ?
#
loop_
_entity_poly.entity_id
_entity_poly.type
_entity_poly.pdbx_seq_one_letter_code
_entity_poly.pdbx_strand_id
1 'polypeptide(L)'
;MMLYADNGWNFMEGENIGHNPPSLAASASYHMGDFDFTLYMHNPFMAHPKSYSAEIVNALLRKQVRGYDNSEGNLFRIGVAWNINRGKEYRKIQRNINNEERETGILK
;
A
#
# COMPACT_ATOMS: atom_id res chain seq x y z
N MET A 1 -8.20 -3.90 -8.73
CA MET A 1 -9.08 -4.10 -7.56
C MET A 1 -8.58 -5.32 -6.81
N MET A 2 -8.44 -5.23 -5.49
CA MET A 2 -8.04 -6.34 -4.63
C MET A 2 -9.11 -6.52 -3.54
N LEU A 3 -9.46 -7.77 -3.28
CA LEU A 3 -10.36 -8.16 -2.20
C LEU A 3 -9.63 -9.21 -1.37
N TYR A 4 -9.69 -9.04 -0.06
CA TYR A 4 -9.11 -9.96 0.90
C TYR A 4 -10.13 -10.20 2.01
N ALA A 5 -10.41 -11.47 2.28
CA ALA A 5 -11.28 -11.88 3.36
C ALA A 5 -10.60 -13.06 4.07
N ASP A 6 -10.45 -12.92 5.38
CA ASP A 6 -9.95 -13.96 6.27
C ASP A 6 -10.98 -14.23 7.36
N ASN A 7 -11.20 -15.51 7.65
CA ASN A 7 -12.09 -15.96 8.71
C ASN A 7 -11.41 -16.00 10.09
N GLY A 8 -10.14 -15.60 10.17
CA GLY A 8 -9.36 -15.63 11.40
C GLY A 8 -8.83 -17.04 11.66
N TRP A 9 -7.84 -17.13 12.54
CA TRP A 9 -7.14 -18.38 12.81
C TRP A 9 -6.72 -18.48 14.27
N ASN A 10 -6.56 -19.71 14.74
CA ASN A 10 -6.07 -20.01 16.07
C ASN A 10 -4.62 -20.46 16.00
N PHE A 11 -3.87 -20.16 17.05
CA PHE A 11 -2.55 -20.72 17.25
C PHE A 11 -2.31 -21.07 18.70
N MET A 12 -1.35 -21.96 18.93
CA MET A 12 -0.99 -22.43 20.25
C MET A 12 0.50 -22.14 20.47
N GLU A 13 0.81 -21.42 21.53
CA GLU A 13 2.18 -21.11 21.95
C GLU A 13 2.34 -21.49 23.43
N GLY A 14 2.93 -22.66 23.68
CA GLY A 14 3.02 -23.26 25.01
C GLY A 14 1.63 -23.57 25.57
N GLU A 15 1.30 -22.94 26.70
CA GLU A 15 -0.02 -23.07 27.37
C GLU A 15 -1.03 -22.02 26.91
N ASN A 16 -0.67 -21.15 25.96
CA ASN A 16 -1.56 -20.10 25.46
C ASN A 16 -2.19 -20.50 24.13
N ILE A 17 -3.52 -20.42 24.03
CA ILE A 17 -4.25 -20.41 22.76
C ILE A 17 -4.51 -18.97 22.37
N GLY A 18 -3.85 -18.52 21.31
CA GLY A 18 -4.08 -17.23 20.66
C GLY A 18 -5.14 -17.34 19.57
N HIS A 19 -6.02 -16.35 19.49
CA HIS A 19 -7.06 -16.24 18.46
C HIS A 19 -6.89 -14.93 17.71
N ASN A 20 -6.63 -15.02 16.41
CA ASN A 20 -6.64 -13.91 15.49
C ASN A 20 -8.04 -13.71 14.91
N PRO A 21 -8.59 -12.49 14.93
CA PRO A 21 -9.94 -12.22 14.48
C PRO A 21 -10.07 -12.25 12.95
N PRO A 22 -11.28 -12.49 12.42
CA PRO A 22 -11.55 -12.34 10.99
C PRO A 22 -11.32 -10.90 10.52
N SER A 23 -10.87 -10.75 9.28
CA SER A 23 -10.62 -9.44 8.69
C SER A 23 -11.13 -9.37 7.25
N LEU A 24 -11.58 -8.17 6.83
CA LEU A 24 -12.04 -7.90 5.48
C LEU A 24 -11.37 -6.64 4.97
N ALA A 25 -10.67 -6.73 3.85
CA ALA A 25 -10.06 -5.58 3.20
C ALA A 25 -10.45 -5.51 1.72
N ALA A 26 -10.67 -4.29 1.23
CA ALA A 26 -10.96 -4.03 -0.17
C ALA A 26 -10.14 -2.84 -0.64
N SER A 27 -9.55 -2.95 -1.84
CA SER A 27 -8.88 -1.82 -2.47
C SER A 27 -9.22 -1.71 -3.95
N ALA A 28 -9.37 -0.48 -4.40
CA ALA A 28 -9.60 -0.15 -5.79
C ALA A 28 -8.73 1.04 -6.17
N SER A 29 -8.20 1.01 -7.39
CA SER A 29 -7.45 2.12 -7.95
C SER A 29 -7.97 2.39 -9.34
N TYR A 30 -8.08 3.67 -9.69
CA TYR A 30 -8.56 4.12 -10.98
C TYR A 30 -7.65 5.23 -11.49
N HIS A 31 -7.12 5.05 -12.69
CA HIS A 31 -6.23 6.01 -13.34
C HIS A 31 -7.02 6.79 -14.39
N MET A 32 -6.97 8.12 -14.33
CA MET A 32 -7.65 9.01 -15.26
C MET A 32 -6.77 10.20 -15.65
N GLY A 33 -6.18 10.14 -16.85
CA GLY A 33 -5.30 11.18 -17.35
C GLY A 33 -4.06 11.31 -16.47
N ASP A 34 -3.80 12.51 -15.94
CA ASP A 34 -2.69 12.73 -15.02
C ASP A 34 -3.02 12.35 -13.56
N PHE A 35 -4.23 11.86 -13.27
CA PHE A 35 -4.67 11.58 -11.90
C PHE A 35 -4.77 10.08 -11.61
N ASP A 36 -4.37 9.72 -10.39
CA ASP A 36 -4.59 8.40 -9.79
C ASP A 36 -5.50 8.52 -8.58
N PHE A 37 -6.62 7.83 -8.63
CA PHE A 37 -7.56 7.69 -7.51
C PHE A 37 -7.35 6.34 -6.86
N THR A 38 -7.22 6.32 -5.55
CA THR A 38 -7.13 5.09 -4.76
C THR A 38 -8.19 5.09 -3.68
N LEU A 39 -8.79 3.93 -3.48
CA LEU A 39 -9.74 3.66 -2.43
C LEU A 39 -9.28 2.41 -1.67
N TYR A 40 -9.23 2.52 -0.35
CA TYR A 40 -8.88 1.42 0.55
C TYR A 40 -9.87 1.36 1.71
N MET A 41 -10.34 0.16 2.01
CA MET A 41 -11.27 -0.14 3.09
C MET A 41 -10.73 -1.32 3.88
N HIS A 42 -10.76 -1.22 5.21
CA HIS A 42 -10.42 -2.30 6.12
C HIS A 42 -11.49 -2.40 7.21
N ASN A 43 -11.99 -3.61 7.42
CA ASN A 43 -13.05 -3.94 8.38
C ASN A 43 -14.25 -2.97 8.34
N PRO A 44 -14.86 -2.70 7.15
CA PRO A 44 -15.85 -1.63 6.98
C PRO A 44 -17.18 -1.81 7.73
N PHE A 45 -17.40 -2.98 8.35
CA PHE A 45 -18.58 -3.30 9.14
C PHE A 45 -18.25 -3.72 10.59
N MET A 46 -17.01 -3.50 11.04
CA MET A 46 -16.56 -3.84 12.39
C MET A 46 -15.98 -2.59 13.07
N ALA A 47 -16.80 -1.93 13.90
CA ALA A 47 -16.41 -0.69 14.61
C ALA A 47 -15.44 -0.91 15.78
N HIS A 48 -15.51 -2.08 16.42
CA HIS A 48 -14.69 -2.44 17.58
C HIS A 48 -14.12 -3.84 17.37
N PRO A 49 -13.21 -4.03 16.40
CA PRO A 49 -12.63 -5.33 16.19
C PRO A 49 -11.86 -5.73 17.45
N LYS A 50 -12.02 -7.00 17.85
CA LYS A 50 -11.02 -7.60 18.74
C LYS A 50 -9.72 -7.58 17.95
N SER A 51 -8.61 -7.23 18.57
CA SER A 51 -7.29 -7.33 17.92
C SER A 51 -6.66 -8.66 18.20
N TYR A 52 -6.88 -9.18 19.41
CA TYR A 52 -6.32 -10.44 19.85
C TYR A 52 -7.08 -10.99 21.05
N SER A 53 -7.18 -12.31 21.13
CA SER A 53 -7.64 -13.01 22.33
C SER A 53 -6.66 -14.13 22.65
N ALA A 54 -6.17 -14.18 23.89
CA ALA A 54 -5.39 -15.28 24.42
C ALA A 54 -6.13 -15.97 25.56
N GLU A 55 -6.02 -17.28 25.62
CA GLU A 55 -6.46 -18.08 26.75
C GLU A 55 -5.32 -18.98 27.24
N ILE A 56 -4.98 -18.85 28.52
CA ILE A 56 -4.09 -19.82 29.19
C ILE A 56 -4.91 -21.06 29.51
N VAL A 57 -4.49 -22.20 28.98
CA VAL A 57 -5.10 -23.51 29.20
C VAL A 57 -4.19 -24.32 30.11
N ASN A 58 -4.22 -24.01 31.41
CA ASN A 58 -3.51 -24.75 32.45
C ASN A 58 -4.54 -25.40 33.40
N ALA A 59 -4.25 -26.61 33.89
CA ALA A 59 -5.13 -27.35 34.79
C ALA A 59 -5.38 -26.63 36.14
N LEU A 60 -4.46 -25.76 36.58
CA LEU A 60 -4.61 -24.98 37.83
C LEU A 60 -5.10 -23.55 37.63
N LEU A 61 -4.89 -22.96 36.45
CA LEU A 61 -5.18 -21.55 36.21
C LEU A 61 -5.74 -21.34 34.80
N ARG A 62 -6.95 -20.81 34.73
CA ARG A 62 -7.58 -20.38 33.48
C ARG A 62 -7.67 -18.88 33.45
N LYS A 63 -6.96 -18.25 32.52
CA LYS A 63 -6.97 -16.78 32.34
C LYS A 63 -7.24 -16.45 30.89
N GLN A 64 -8.23 -15.59 30.67
CA GLN A 64 -8.54 -15.05 29.35
C GLN A 64 -8.12 -13.58 29.28
N VAL A 65 -7.38 -13.22 28.24
CA VAL A 65 -7.00 -11.84 27.92
C VAL A 65 -7.58 -11.49 26.56
N ARG A 66 -8.28 -10.36 26.48
CA ARG A 66 -8.84 -9.84 25.22
C ARG A 66 -8.39 -8.40 25.03
N GLY A 67 -7.77 -8.12 23.90
CA GLY A 67 -7.43 -6.78 23.46
C GLY A 67 -8.43 -6.29 22.42
N TYR A 68 -8.85 -5.03 22.55
CA TYR A 68 -9.67 -4.35 21.56
C TYR A 68 -8.90 -3.14 21.06
N ASP A 69 -8.78 -3.01 19.74
CA ASP A 69 -8.25 -1.82 19.10
C ASP A 69 -9.30 -1.27 18.14
N ASN A 70 -9.88 -0.14 18.52
CA ASN A 70 -10.90 0.51 17.72
C ASN A 70 -10.31 1.21 16.49
N SER A 71 -8.99 1.40 16.42
CA SER A 71 -8.33 2.02 15.27
C SER A 71 -8.26 1.10 14.05
N GLU A 72 -8.38 -0.22 14.24
CA GLU A 72 -8.41 -1.19 13.15
C GLU A 72 -9.83 -1.42 12.57
N GLY A 73 -10.83 -0.78 13.17
CA GLY A 73 -12.22 -0.87 12.79
C GLY A 73 -12.67 0.21 11.81
N ASN A 74 -13.58 -0.14 10.89
CA ASN A 74 -14.23 0.78 9.95
C ASN A 74 -13.28 1.78 9.26
N LEU A 75 -12.09 1.32 8.87
CA LEU A 75 -11.10 2.19 8.27
C LEU A 75 -11.39 2.38 6.78
N PHE A 76 -11.47 3.65 6.38
CA PHE A 76 -11.72 4.06 5.02
C PHE A 76 -10.71 5.13 4.60
N ARG A 77 -9.99 4.90 3.51
CA ARG A 77 -8.97 5.81 2.98
C ARG A 77 -9.22 6.06 1.50
N ILE A 78 -9.33 7.33 1.14
CA ILE A 78 -9.32 7.79 -0.25
C ILE A 78 -8.00 8.51 -0.49
N GLY A 79 -7.32 8.19 -1.57
CA GLY A 79 -6.14 8.88 -2.05
C GLY A 79 -6.38 9.47 -3.43
N VAL A 80 -5.82 10.65 -3.67
CA VAL A 80 -5.75 11.28 -4.99
C VAL A 80 -4.30 11.68 -5.22
N ALA A 81 -3.71 11.24 -6.32
CA ALA A 81 -2.40 11.66 -6.76
C ALA A 81 -2.51 12.32 -8.14
N TRP A 82 -1.67 13.31 -8.39
CA TRP A 82 -1.57 14.00 -9.66
C TRP A 82 -0.12 13.94 -10.14
N ASN A 83 0.08 13.41 -11.34
CA ASN A 83 1.39 13.24 -11.94
C ASN A 83 1.65 14.34 -12.98
N ILE A 84 2.51 15.30 -12.64
CA ILE A 84 2.86 16.41 -13.55
C ILE A 84 4.12 16.04 -14.33
N ASN A 85 3.95 15.37 -15.46
CA ASN A 85 5.03 15.05 -16.37
C ASN A 85 5.30 16.20 -17.36
N ARG A 86 5.80 17.34 -16.87
CA ARG A 86 6.41 18.40 -17.71
C ARG A 86 7.91 18.47 -17.46
N GLY A 87 8.64 17.48 -17.95
CA GLY A 87 10.07 17.63 -18.19
C GLY A 87 10.28 18.65 -19.32
N LYS A 88 11.26 19.55 -19.18
CA LYS A 88 11.71 20.40 -20.30
C LYS A 88 12.06 19.46 -21.46
N GLU A 89 11.26 19.45 -22.52
CA GLU A 89 11.75 19.00 -23.81
C GLU A 89 12.96 19.88 -24.13
N TYR A 90 14.16 19.36 -23.86
CA TYR A 90 15.37 19.97 -24.35
C TYR A 90 15.21 19.93 -25.87
N ARG A 91 14.89 21.10 -26.44
CA ARG A 91 14.88 21.33 -27.89
C ARG A 91 16.19 20.72 -28.38
N LYS A 92 16.14 19.56 -29.02
CA LYS A 92 17.31 19.00 -29.69
C LYS A 92 17.66 20.05 -30.73
N ILE A 93 18.64 20.89 -30.41
CA ILE A 93 19.24 21.78 -31.39
C ILE A 93 19.84 20.82 -32.40
N GLN A 94 19.12 20.58 -33.51
CA GLN A 94 19.71 20.03 -34.71
C GLN A 94 20.72 21.07 -35.16
N ARG A 95 21.94 20.99 -34.62
CA ARG A 95 23.10 21.55 -35.30
C ARG A 95 23.21 20.72 -36.57
N ASN A 96 22.71 21.26 -37.67
CA ASN A 96 23.12 20.81 -38.98
C ASN A 96 24.62 21.11 -39.04
N ILE A 97 25.46 20.11 -38.82
CA ILE A 97 26.89 20.22 -39.01
C ILE A 97 27.09 20.21 -40.52
N ASN A 98 26.99 21.38 -41.14
CA ASN A 98 27.49 21.56 -42.49
C ASN A 98 29.02 21.60 -42.38
N ASN A 99 29.63 20.41 -42.41
CA ASN A 99 31.05 20.27 -42.71
C ASN A 99 31.22 20.59 -44.20
N GLU A 100 31.28 21.88 -44.54
CA GLU A 100 32.00 22.28 -45.74
C GLU A 100 33.50 22.16 -45.41
N GLU A 101 34.08 21.02 -45.78
CA GLU A 101 35.52 20.89 -45.95
C GLU A 101 35.98 21.86 -47.05
N ARG A 102 36.26 23.10 -46.65
CA ARG A 102 37.13 23.98 -47.42
C ARG A 102 38.55 23.77 -46.92
N GLU A 103 39.22 22.79 -47.51
CA GLU A 103 40.68 22.78 -47.57
C GLU A 103 41.16 24.12 -48.14
N THR A 104 41.75 24.97 -47.30
CA THR A 104 42.75 25.93 -47.77
C THR A 104 43.78 26.22 -46.69
N GLY A 105 44.98 25.64 -46.88
CA GLY A 105 46.22 26.40 -46.74
C GLY A 105 46.89 26.38 -45.37
N ILE A 106 47.90 25.52 -45.25
CA ILE A 106 49.01 25.59 -44.29
C ILE A 106 49.50 27.03 -44.08
N LEU A 107 49.65 27.49 -42.83
CA LEU A 107 50.70 28.45 -42.47
C LEU A 107 51.26 28.13 -41.07
N LYS A 108 52.50 27.62 -41.10
CA LYS A 108 53.63 27.62 -40.14
C LYS A 108 53.37 27.71 -38.63
#